data_AF-A0A4S2H998-F1
#
_entry.id   AF-A0A4S2H998-F1
#
_cell.length_a   1.000
_cell.length_b   1.000
_cell.length_c   1.000
_cell.angle_alpha   90.00
_cell.angle_beta   90.00
_cell.angle_gamma   90.00
#
_symmetry.space_group_name_H-M   'P 1'
#
loop_
_entity.id
_entity.type
_entity.pdbx_description
1 polymer ?
#
loop_
_entity_poly.entity_id
_entity_poly.type
_entity_poly.pdbx_seq_one_letter_code
_entity_poly.pdbx_strand_id
1 'polypeptide(L)'
;MPLLRLLSAAGGLLLAGLIVWAMMTAGQSLSEAIAWLVSGPWGVVTLADLYLGFALLAVLIWMLEPDKRIALLFILPLPLLGNVWAAVWVALRLKAVAGRLRGAD
;
A
#
# COMPACT_ATOMS: atom_id res chain seq x y z
N MET A 1 7.60 14.24 11.38
CA MET A 1 8.11 13.61 10.14
C MET A 1 8.95 12.36 10.38
N PRO A 2 10.00 12.32 11.23
CA PRO A 2 10.80 11.10 11.40
C PRO A 2 9.99 9.94 11.99
N LEU A 3 9.11 10.20 12.96
CA LEU A 3 8.22 9.20 13.55
C LEU A 3 7.28 8.57 12.50
N LEU A 4 6.61 9.37 11.67
CA LEU A 4 5.73 8.87 10.59
C LEU A 4 6.48 7.97 9.59
N ARG A 5 7.70 8.37 9.20
CA ARG A 5 8.54 7.56 8.31
C ARG A 5 8.92 6.23 8.96
N LEU A 6 9.30 6.26 10.25
CA LEU A 6 9.65 5.07 11.02
C LEU A 6 8.44 4.13 11.15
N LEU A 7 7.28 4.64 11.54
CA LEU A 7 6.06 3.84 11.69
C LEU A 7 5.62 3.25 10.36
N SER A 8 5.70 4.01 9.27
CA SER A 8 5.35 3.51 7.92
C SER A 8 6.32 2.42 7.47
N ALA A 9 7.62 2.64 7.63
CA ALA A 9 8.64 1.66 7.29
C ALA A 9 8.50 0.38 8.14
N ALA A 10 8.30 0.52 9.45
CA ALA A 10 8.08 -0.61 10.35
C ALA A 10 6.81 -1.38 9.99
N GLY A 11 5.70 -0.70 9.70
CA GLY A 11 4.46 -1.33 9.27
C GLY A 11 4.60 -2.06 7.93
N GLY A 12 5.27 -1.45 6.95
CA GLY A 12 5.56 -2.08 5.66
C GLY A 12 6.45 -3.31 5.80
N LEU A 13 7.49 -3.25 6.62
CA LEU A 13 8.39 -4.39 6.91
C LEU A 13 7.66 -5.50 7.66
N LEU A 14 6.82 -5.16 8.64
CA LEU A 14 6.00 -6.13 9.37
C LEU A 14 5.08 -6.87 8.40
N LEU A 15 4.37 -6.14 7.53
CA LEU A 15 3.49 -6.77 6.54
C LEU A 15 4.27 -7.64 5.55
N ALA A 16 5.42 -7.18 5.05
CA ALA A 16 6.27 -7.98 4.18
C ALA A 16 6.73 -9.29 4.89
N GLY A 17 7.09 -9.20 6.17
CA GLY A 17 7.40 -10.35 7.01
C GLY A 17 6.22 -11.32 7.16
N LEU A 18 5.00 -10.81 7.38
CA LEU A 18 3.78 -11.63 7.44
C LEU A 18 3.48 -12.32 6.10
N ILE A 19 3.71 -11.65 4.97
CA ILE A 19 3.55 -12.24 3.63
C ILE A 19 4.54 -13.39 3.44
N VAL A 20 5.82 -13.17 3.76
CA VAL A 20 6.85 -14.22 3.67
C VAL A 20 6.51 -15.40 4.59
N TRP A 21 6.11 -15.13 5.83
CA TRP A 21 5.69 -16.16 6.77
C TRP A 21 4.49 -16.96 6.24
N ALA A 22 3.48 -16.30 5.67
CA ALA A 22 2.32 -16.96 5.09
C ALA A 22 2.72 -17.83 3.88
N MET A 23 3.57 -17.32 2.99
CA MET A 23 4.09 -18.09 1.84
C MET A 23 4.84 -19.36 2.27
N MET A 24 5.54 -19.31 3.40
CA MET A 24 6.33 -20.45 3.90
C MET A 24 5.50 -21.46 4.71
N THR A 25 4.40 -21.04 5.34
CA THR A 25 3.65 -21.88 6.30
C THR A 25 2.28 -22.33 5.81
N ALA A 26 1.67 -21.66 4.83
CA ALA A 26 0.27 -21.90 4.47
C ALA A 26 0.04 -23.23 3.74
N GLY A 27 1.07 -23.86 3.16
CA GLY A 27 0.95 -25.14 2.44
C GLY A 27 0.10 -25.10 1.16
N GLN A 28 -0.49 -23.94 0.84
CA GLN A 28 -1.31 -23.67 -0.34
C GLN A 28 -0.59 -22.72 -1.29
N SER A 29 -0.88 -22.84 -2.58
CA SER A 29 -0.44 -21.88 -3.60
C SER A 29 -1.17 -20.54 -3.46
N LEU A 30 -0.60 -19.47 -4.02
CA LEU A 30 -1.25 -18.15 -4.04
C LEU A 30 -2.63 -18.20 -4.71
N SER A 31 -2.77 -18.97 -5.80
CA SER A 31 -4.04 -19.15 -6.50
C SER A 31 -5.09 -19.87 -5.64
N GLU A 32 -4.68 -20.88 -4.87
CA GLU A 32 -5.59 -21.58 -3.93
C GLU A 32 -6.01 -20.67 -2.78
N ALA A 33 -5.08 -19.88 -2.23
CA ALA A 33 -5.39 -18.90 -1.19
C ALA A 33 -6.40 -17.86 -1.68
N ILE A 34 -6.24 -17.36 -2.91
CA ILE A 34 -7.18 -16.42 -3.53
C ILE A 34 -8.54 -17.09 -3.79
N ALA A 35 -8.55 -18.31 -4.33
CA ALA A 35 -9.78 -19.06 -4.59
C ALA A 35 -10.57 -19.31 -3.29
N TRP A 36 -9.87 -19.66 -2.21
CA TRP A 36 -10.46 -19.77 -0.87
C TRP A 36 -11.03 -18.43 -0.40
N LEU A 37 -10.29 -17.34 -0.55
CA LEU A 37 -10.72 -16.02 -0.09
C LEU A 37 -11.99 -15.54 -0.80
N VAL A 38 -12.10 -15.75 -2.11
CA VAL A 38 -13.30 -15.36 -2.88
C VAL A 38 -14.46 -16.34 -2.73
N SER A 39 -14.26 -17.51 -2.13
CA SER A 39 -15.34 -18.49 -1.90
C SER A 39 -16.31 -18.09 -0.78
N GLY A 40 -15.86 -17.24 0.15
CA GLY A 40 -16.65 -16.75 1.27
C GLY A 40 -17.00 -15.26 1.15
N PRO A 41 -18.18 -14.83 1.60
CA PRO A 41 -18.61 -13.43 1.49
C PRO A 41 -17.67 -12.46 2.22
N TRP A 42 -17.14 -12.87 3.38
CA TRP A 42 -16.19 -12.04 4.13
C TRP A 42 -14.85 -11.86 3.42
N GLY A 43 -14.34 -12.88 2.72
CA GLY A 43 -13.09 -12.73 1.99
C GLY A 43 -13.25 -11.83 0.76
N VAL A 44 -14.42 -11.83 0.11
CA VAL A 44 -14.77 -10.83 -0.92
C VAL A 44 -14.80 -9.43 -0.31
N VAL A 45 -15.40 -9.23 0.86
CA VAL A 45 -15.41 -7.93 1.55
C VAL A 45 -14.00 -7.48 1.92
N THR A 46 -13.13 -8.38 2.40
CA THR A 46 -11.73 -8.05 2.69
C THR A 46 -10.96 -7.61 1.45
N LEU A 47 -11.15 -8.29 0.31
CA LEU A 47 -10.54 -7.87 -0.95
C LEU A 47 -11.08 -6.51 -1.41
N ALA A 48 -12.40 -6.32 -1.34
CA ALA A 48 -13.02 -5.05 -1.72
C ALA A 48 -12.51 -3.89 -0.86
N ASP A 49 -12.43 -4.08 0.46
CA ASP A 49 -11.88 -3.10 1.41
C ASP A 49 -10.42 -2.74 1.06
N LEU A 50 -9.59 -3.75 0.81
CA LEU A 50 -8.18 -3.56 0.44
C LEU A 50 -8.02 -2.77 -0.87
N TYR A 51 -8.69 -3.21 -1.94
CA TYR A 51 -8.55 -2.58 -3.26
C TYR A 51 -9.22 -1.20 -3.33
N LEU A 52 -10.32 -0.98 -2.61
CA LEU A 52 -10.92 0.35 -2.48
C LEU A 52 -9.97 1.29 -1.73
N GLY A 53 -9.32 0.79 -0.66
CA GLY A 53 -8.25 1.51 0.03
C GLY A 53 -7.11 1.91 -0.92
N PHE A 54 -6.67 1.01 -1.80
CA PHE A 54 -5.66 1.32 -2.82
C PHE A 54 -6.12 2.38 -3.81
N ALA A 55 -7.38 2.32 -4.26
CA ALA A 55 -7.95 3.31 -5.17
C ALA A 55 -7.98 4.71 -4.53
N LEU A 56 -8.44 4.80 -3.27
CA LEU A 56 -8.44 6.05 -2.52
C LEU A 56 -7.02 6.59 -2.32
N LEU A 57 -6.06 5.73 -1.97
CA LEU A 57 -4.67 6.12 -1.86
C LEU A 57 -4.09 6.58 -3.20
N ALA A 58 -4.44 5.92 -4.31
CA ALA A 58 -3.99 6.32 -5.64
C ALA A 58 -4.49 7.72 -6.02
N VAL A 59 -5.74 8.05 -5.69
CA VAL A 59 -6.29 9.41 -5.85
C VAL A 59 -5.48 10.41 -5.02
N LEU A 60 -5.18 10.09 -3.75
CA LEU A 60 -4.37 10.96 -2.89
C LEU A 60 -2.97 11.18 -3.46
N ILE A 61 -2.28 10.11 -3.89
CA ILE A 61 -0.95 10.20 -4.51
C ILE A 61 -1.03 11.07 -5.76
N TRP A 62 -2.03 10.85 -6.61
CA TRP A 62 -2.21 11.63 -7.84
C TRP A 62 -2.42 13.11 -7.56
N MET A 63 -3.21 13.47 -6.55
CA MET A 63 -3.47 14.86 -6.18
C MET A 63 -2.25 15.53 -5.55
N LEU A 64 -1.56 14.81 -4.67
CA LEU A 64 -0.49 15.36 -3.83
C LEU A 64 0.87 15.42 -4.51
N GLU A 65 1.16 14.50 -5.43
CA GLU A 65 2.43 14.49 -6.14
C GLU A 65 2.46 15.54 -7.27
N PRO A 66 3.44 16.47 -7.27
CA PRO A 66 3.65 17.39 -8.39
C PRO A 66 3.97 16.65 -9.68
N ASP A 67 4.91 15.72 -9.59
CA ASP A 67 5.39 14.98 -10.73
C ASP A 67 4.50 13.76 -10.95
N LYS A 68 3.69 13.81 -12.01
CA LYS A 68 2.77 12.73 -12.36
C LYS A 68 3.49 11.45 -12.77
N ARG A 69 4.74 11.51 -13.22
CA ARG A 69 5.54 10.31 -13.49
C ARG A 69 5.84 9.58 -12.18
N ILE A 70 6.17 10.33 -11.14
CA ILE A 70 6.40 9.77 -9.81
C ILE A 70 5.07 9.28 -9.21
N ALA A 71 3.98 10.03 -9.39
CA ALA A 71 2.66 9.55 -8.99
C ALA A 71 2.35 8.18 -9.62
N LEU A 72 2.52 8.03 -10.93
CA LEU A 72 2.30 6.75 -11.64
C LEU A 72 3.23 5.64 -11.16
N LEU A 73 4.51 5.94 -10.87
CA LEU A 73 5.45 4.97 -10.30
C LEU A 73 4.94 4.37 -8.97
N PHE A 74 4.21 5.16 -8.18
CA PHE A 74 3.64 4.68 -6.93
C PHE A 74 2.24 4.12 -7.08
N ILE A 75 1.43 4.59 -8.03
CA ILE A 75 0.05 4.12 -8.25
C ILE A 75 0.03 2.76 -8.95
N LEU A 76 0.80 2.58 -10.03
CA LEU A 76 0.70 1.38 -10.87
C LEU A 76 1.04 0.07 -10.13
N PRO A 77 2.04 0.03 -9.21
CA PRO A 77 2.35 -1.19 -8.48
C PRO A 77 1.42 -1.47 -7.29
N LEU A 78 0.56 -0.52 -6.85
CA LEU A 78 -0.29 -0.69 -5.66
C LEU A 78 -1.17 -1.95 -5.70
N PRO A 79 -1.86 -2.30 -6.80
CA PRO A 79 -2.69 -3.49 -6.83
C PRO A 79 -1.93 -4.80 -6.56
N LEU A 80 -0.62 -4.83 -6.83
CA LEU A 80 0.22 -6.02 -6.69
C LEU A 80 1.02 -6.02 -5.38
N LEU A 81 1.69 -4.91 -5.08
CA LEU A 81 2.57 -4.78 -3.92
C LEU A 81 1.83 -4.34 -2.64
N GLY A 82 0.62 -3.81 -2.82
CA GLY A 82 -0.28 -3.39 -1.75
C GLY A 82 0.32 -2.41 -0.76
N ASN A 83 -0.01 -2.62 0.52
CA ASN A 83 0.36 -1.70 1.60
C ASN A 83 1.87 -1.62 1.86
N VAL A 84 2.67 -2.59 1.40
CA VAL A 84 4.14 -2.50 1.47
C VAL A 84 4.63 -1.35 0.59
N TRP A 85 4.07 -1.20 -0.62
CA TRP A 85 4.44 -0.10 -1.53
C TRP A 85 3.85 1.24 -1.11
N ALA A 86 2.63 1.23 -0.56
CA ALA A 86 2.06 2.41 0.09
C ALA A 86 2.98 2.96 1.20
N ALA A 87 3.51 2.08 2.05
CA ALA A 87 4.44 2.44 3.10
C ALA A 87 5.74 3.08 2.55
N VAL A 88 6.27 2.57 1.44
CA VAL A 88 7.43 3.17 0.75
C VAL A 88 7.12 4.60 0.30
N TRP A 89 5.95 4.83 -0.31
CA TRP A 89 5.54 6.18 -0.72
C TRP A 89 5.47 7.13 0.48
N VAL A 90 4.80 6.72 1.57
CA VAL A 90 4.69 7.54 2.78
C VAL A 90 6.07 7.84 3.37
N ALA A 91 6.96 6.85 3.44
CA ALA A 91 8.29 7.00 4.01
C ALA A 91 9.21 7.91 3.18
N LEU A 92 9.07 7.92 1.85
CA LEU A 92 9.97 8.67 0.95
C LEU A 92 9.41 10.04 0.54
N ARG A 93 8.10 10.15 0.34
CA ARG A 93 7.48 11.28 -0.37
C ARG A 93 6.69 12.22 0.51
N LEU A 94 6.13 11.73 1.62
CA LEU A 94 5.23 12.53 2.46
C LEU A 94 5.87 13.83 2.98
N LYS A 95 7.19 13.84 3.27
CA LYS A 95 7.90 15.06 3.67
C LYS A 95 7.94 16.10 2.55
N ALA A 96 8.23 15.68 1.31
CA ALA A 96 8.31 16.57 0.17
C ALA A 96 6.94 17.16 -0.18
N VAL A 97 5.90 16.33 -0.12
CA VAL A 97 4.50 16.75 -0.29
C VAL A 97 4.09 17.74 0.80
N ALA A 98 4.31 17.40 2.08
CA ALA A 98 3.92 18.25 3.20
C ALA A 98 4.67 19.59 3.25
N GLY A 99 5.93 19.62 2.81
CA GLY A 99 6.68 20.87 2.69
C GLY A 99 6.07 21.83 1.66
N ARG A 100 5.46 21.31 0.58
CA ARG A 100 4.81 22.14 -0.44
C ARG A 100 3.45 22.65 0.01
N LEU A 101 2.65 21.82 0.69
CA LEU A 101 1.36 22.25 1.23
C LEU A 101 1.51 23.43 2.20
N ARG A 102 2.60 23.47 2.98
CA ARG A 102 2.91 24.56 3.92
C ARG A 102 3.50 25.82 3.26
N GLY A 103 3.92 25.74 2.00
CA GLY A 103 4.47 26.87 1.25
C GLY A 103 3.53 27.41 0.19
N ALA A 104 2.28 26.91 0.16
CA ALA A 104 1.20 27.37 -0.71
C ALA A 104 0.22 28.32 0.01
N ASP A 105 0.51 28.65 1.27
CA ASP A 105 -0.13 29.69 2.09
C ASP A 105 0.68 30.99 1.98
#